data_AF-A0A9X6FI22-F1
#
_entry.id   AF-A0A9X6FI22-F1
#
_cell.length_a   1.000
_cell.length_b   1.000
_cell.length_c   1.000
_cell.angle_alpha   90.00
_cell.angle_beta   90.00
_cell.angle_gamma   90.00
#
_symmetry.space_group_name_H-M   'P 1'
#
loop_
_entity.id
_entity.type
_entity.pdbx_description
1 polymer ?
#
loop_
_entity_poly.entity_id
_entity_poly.type
_entity_poly.pdbx_seq_one_letter_code
_entity_poly.pdbx_strand_id
1 'polypeptide(L)'
;MSQSEIEKYGQEVTQYEQLARYYQFRNPKKYIELYMKYYDALSKLVQAYETRDSQEAALPSHIRIFHADPNIPAVDILVNGQKVIKNISFKQFSPYLSLVQGKYRIDIVPVGNETPIFSALVPIMGNHTYTLAAINSDNHLQLQPILDNTHLPAGQAKIRFAHFSPDTPVVNVDLKDGDHLFENVLFKQITDFLQVSPGTADIEISLADNKNVLLTIPKFNVEPNVIYTISIVGYSTKDPKLEAVILTN
;
A
#
# COMPACT_ATOMS: atom_id res chain seq x y z
N MET A 1 29.18 2.70 -5.63
CA MET A 1 30.13 1.57 -5.73
C MET A 1 29.49 0.56 -6.65
N SER A 2 30.03 0.49 -7.87
CA SER A 2 29.23 0.39 -9.10
C SER A 2 29.60 -0.83 -9.91
N GLN A 3 28.77 -1.88 -9.90
CA GLN A 3 28.74 -2.98 -10.89
C GLN A 3 29.99 -3.89 -10.99
N SER A 4 31.19 -3.33 -10.98
CA SER A 4 32.50 -3.98 -11.02
C SER A 4 32.76 -4.94 -9.85
N GLU A 5 32.28 -4.65 -8.64
CA GLU A 5 32.45 -5.56 -7.49
C GLU A 5 31.52 -6.78 -7.57
N ILE A 6 30.28 -6.60 -8.03
CA ILE A 6 29.33 -7.72 -8.24
C ILE A 6 29.87 -8.66 -9.34
N GLU A 7 30.34 -8.09 -10.45
CA GLU A 7 30.96 -8.89 -11.52
C GLU A 7 32.21 -9.62 -11.03
N LYS A 8 33.08 -8.93 -10.27
CA LYS A 8 34.28 -9.52 -9.68
C LYS A 8 33.96 -10.69 -8.75
N TYR A 9 33.09 -10.49 -7.76
CA TYR A 9 32.77 -11.55 -6.80
C TYR A 9 31.96 -12.68 -7.47
N GLY A 10 31.12 -12.38 -8.45
CA GLY A 10 30.45 -13.40 -9.27
C GLY A 10 31.41 -14.29 -10.05
N GLN A 11 32.47 -13.70 -10.61
CA GLN A 11 33.56 -14.45 -11.25
C GLN A 11 34.34 -15.30 -10.25
N GLU A 12 34.69 -14.76 -9.08
CA GLU A 12 35.39 -15.49 -8.02
C GLU A 12 34.56 -16.69 -7.49
N VAL A 13 33.25 -16.51 -7.27
CA VAL A 13 32.33 -17.59 -6.91
C VAL A 13 32.37 -18.72 -7.94
N THR A 14 32.21 -18.36 -9.22
CA THR A 14 32.21 -19.32 -10.33
C THR A 14 33.55 -20.07 -10.42
N GLN A 15 34.67 -19.35 -10.28
CA GLN A 15 36.01 -19.90 -10.34
C GLN A 15 36.27 -20.88 -9.19
N TYR A 16 35.98 -20.49 -7.94
CA TYR A 16 36.23 -21.33 -6.78
C TYR A 16 35.29 -22.53 -6.72
N GLU A 17 34.05 -22.40 -7.19
CA GLU A 17 33.13 -23.54 -7.33
C GLU A 17 33.70 -24.59 -8.29
N GLN A 18 34.15 -24.16 -9.47
CA GLN A 18 34.72 -25.07 -10.47
C GLN A 18 35.99 -25.77 -9.96
N LEU A 19 36.90 -25.02 -9.33
CA LEU A 19 38.13 -25.57 -8.77
C LEU A 19 37.84 -26.52 -7.61
N ALA A 20 36.89 -26.20 -6.72
CA ALA A 20 36.50 -27.08 -5.63
C ALA A 20 35.94 -28.41 -6.18
N ARG A 21 35.00 -28.36 -7.14
CA ARG A 21 34.46 -29.56 -7.81
C ARG A 21 35.56 -30.43 -8.43
N TYR A 22 36.56 -29.82 -9.07
CA TYR A 22 37.69 -30.56 -9.65
C TYR A 22 38.52 -31.33 -8.59
N TYR A 23 38.71 -30.75 -7.40
CA TYR A 23 39.52 -31.36 -6.33
C TYR A 23 38.73 -32.26 -5.36
N GLN A 24 37.40 -32.26 -5.42
CA GLN A 24 36.50 -32.96 -4.49
C GLN A 24 36.90 -34.42 -4.21
N PHE A 25 37.35 -35.15 -5.24
CA PHE A 25 37.79 -36.56 -5.12
C PHE A 25 39.29 -36.76 -5.35
N ARG A 26 40.05 -35.67 -5.54
CA ARG A 26 41.48 -35.72 -5.91
C ARG A 26 42.40 -35.24 -4.79
N ASN A 27 41.96 -34.25 -4.02
CA ASN A 27 42.74 -33.67 -2.93
C ASN A 27 41.81 -33.02 -1.88
N PRO A 28 41.50 -33.74 -0.79
CA PRO A 28 40.57 -33.25 0.24
C PRO A 28 41.00 -31.94 0.89
N LYS A 29 42.30 -31.74 1.13
CA LYS A 29 42.83 -30.51 1.74
C LYS A 29 42.62 -29.31 0.81
N LYS A 30 42.91 -29.49 -0.48
CA LYS A 30 42.73 -28.44 -1.49
C LYS A 30 41.25 -28.15 -1.77
N TYR A 31 40.41 -29.17 -1.73
CA TYR A 31 38.95 -29.01 -1.78
C TYR A 31 38.46 -28.09 -0.66
N ILE A 32 38.83 -28.37 0.60
CA ILE A 32 38.42 -27.56 1.75
C ILE A 32 38.89 -26.10 1.61
N GLU A 33 40.13 -25.88 1.19
CA GLU A 33 40.67 -24.53 0.97
C GLU A 33 39.86 -23.74 -0.07
N LEU A 34 39.56 -24.36 -1.22
CA LEU A 34 38.80 -23.73 -2.30
C LEU A 34 37.34 -23.52 -1.92
N TYR A 35 36.76 -24.43 -1.13
CA TYR A 35 35.39 -24.31 -0.64
C TYR A 35 35.24 -23.14 0.35
N MET A 36 36.24 -22.88 1.19
CA MET A 36 36.26 -21.68 2.05
C MET A 36 36.35 -20.39 1.23
N LYS A 37 37.18 -20.37 0.17
CA LYS A 37 37.28 -19.22 -0.75
C LYS A 37 35.98 -18.98 -1.52
N TYR A 38 35.29 -20.05 -1.92
CA TYR A 38 33.95 -19.97 -2.51
C TYR A 38 32.96 -19.28 -1.55
N TYR A 39 32.91 -19.67 -0.28
CA TYR A 39 32.01 -19.05 0.69
C TYR A 39 32.32 -17.59 0.98
N ASP A 40 33.60 -17.23 1.07
CA ASP A 40 34.02 -15.84 1.24
C ASP A 40 33.59 -14.98 0.03
N ALA A 41 33.83 -15.47 -1.19
CA ALA A 41 33.40 -14.80 -2.42
C ALA A 41 31.87 -14.68 -2.51
N LEU A 42 31.13 -15.72 -2.10
CA LEU A 42 29.67 -15.71 -2.09
C LEU A 42 29.12 -14.70 -1.08
N SER A 43 29.69 -14.65 0.12
CA SER A 43 29.33 -13.66 1.14
C SER A 43 29.55 -12.24 0.64
N LYS A 44 30.71 -11.96 0.03
CA LYS A 44 31.02 -10.66 -0.57
C LYS A 44 30.10 -10.30 -1.74
N LEU A 45 29.72 -11.28 -2.56
CA LEU A 45 28.77 -11.08 -3.65
C LEU A 45 27.40 -10.66 -3.10
N VAL A 46 26.88 -11.37 -2.10
CA VAL A 46 25.61 -11.05 -1.42
C VAL A 46 25.68 -9.65 -0.82
N GLN A 47 26.74 -9.34 -0.08
CA GLN A 47 26.96 -8.02 0.51
C GLN A 47 27.04 -6.90 -0.55
N ALA A 48 27.67 -7.17 -1.69
CA ALA A 48 27.77 -6.20 -2.80
C ALA A 48 26.40 -5.94 -3.45
N TYR A 49 25.55 -6.96 -3.59
CA TYR A 49 24.15 -6.79 -4.01
C TYR A 49 23.34 -5.95 -3.01
N GLU A 50 23.43 -6.28 -1.72
CA GLU A 50 22.76 -5.52 -0.65
C GLU A 50 23.23 -4.06 -0.60
N THR A 51 24.54 -3.82 -0.77
CA THR A 51 25.14 -2.48 -0.80
C THR A 51 24.71 -1.69 -2.04
N ARG A 52 24.56 -2.36 -3.19
CA ARG A 52 24.07 -1.71 -4.42
C ARG A 52 22.61 -1.29 -4.28
N ASP A 53 21.76 -2.18 -3.78
CA ASP A 53 20.34 -1.89 -3.55
C ASP A 53 20.14 -0.79 -2.49
N SER A 54 21.09 -0.63 -1.57
CA SER A 54 21.12 0.48 -0.61
C SER A 54 21.82 1.76 -1.11
N GLN A 55 22.46 1.72 -2.30
CA GLN A 55 23.11 2.86 -2.95
C GLN A 55 22.34 3.44 -4.14
N GLU A 56 21.23 2.83 -4.56
CA GLU A 56 20.17 3.60 -5.23
C GLU A 56 19.81 4.75 -4.29
N ALA A 57 19.82 6.00 -4.80
CA ALA A 57 19.52 7.15 -3.96
C ALA A 57 18.19 6.89 -3.24
N ALA A 58 18.21 6.79 -1.90
CA ALA A 58 17.02 6.41 -1.14
C ALA A 58 15.93 7.46 -1.37
N LEU A 59 15.04 7.16 -2.30
CA LEU A 59 14.08 8.11 -2.81
C LEU A 59 13.03 8.37 -1.73
N PRO A 60 12.67 9.63 -1.45
CA PRO A 60 11.65 9.94 -0.45
C PRO A 60 10.29 9.40 -0.89
N SER A 61 9.49 8.97 0.07
CA SER A 61 8.10 8.56 -0.08
C SER A 61 7.26 9.16 1.04
N HIS A 62 5.99 9.41 0.76
CA HIS A 62 5.04 9.87 1.75
C HIS A 62 3.95 8.82 1.95
N ILE A 63 3.72 8.41 3.19
CA ILE A 63 2.65 7.47 3.54
C ILE A 63 1.72 8.08 4.57
N ARG A 64 0.42 7.80 4.48
CA ARG A 64 -0.51 8.03 5.57
C ARG A 64 -1.40 6.82 5.78
N ILE A 65 -2.06 6.76 6.92
CA ILE A 65 -2.98 5.69 7.27
C ILE A 65 -4.41 6.21 7.17
N PHE A 66 -5.29 5.43 6.54
CA PHE A 66 -6.73 5.64 6.58
C PHE A 66 -7.38 4.56 7.42
N HIS A 67 -8.02 4.92 8.53
CA HIS A 67 -8.71 3.95 9.38
C HIS A 67 -10.10 3.65 8.82
N ALA A 68 -10.18 2.65 7.95
CA ALA A 68 -11.40 2.24 7.25
C ALA A 68 -12.11 1.03 7.88
N ASP A 69 -11.52 0.38 8.88
CA ASP A 69 -12.13 -0.74 9.61
C ASP A 69 -13.06 -0.21 10.73
N PRO A 70 -14.38 -0.47 10.66
CA PRO A 70 -15.32 -0.05 11.71
C PRO A 70 -15.31 -0.91 12.99
N ASN A 71 -14.66 -2.08 12.99
CA ASN A 71 -14.65 -3.02 14.12
C ASN A 71 -13.53 -2.79 15.14
N ILE A 72 -12.53 -1.99 14.78
CA ILE A 72 -11.39 -1.74 15.66
C ILE A 72 -11.54 -0.35 16.30
N PRO A 73 -11.17 -0.20 17.59
CA PRO A 73 -11.19 1.09 18.26
C PRO A 73 -10.09 2.00 17.69
N ALA A 74 -9.95 3.22 18.23
CA ALA A 74 -8.83 4.08 17.87
C ALA A 74 -7.48 3.37 18.04
N VAL A 75 -6.56 3.59 17.10
CA VAL A 75 -5.26 2.92 17.03
C VAL A 75 -4.10 3.89 16.99
N ASP A 76 -2.96 3.43 17.48
CA ASP A 76 -1.63 3.96 17.24
C ASP A 76 -0.94 3.14 16.15
N ILE A 77 -0.06 3.78 15.39
CA ILE A 77 0.71 3.14 14.32
C ILE A 77 2.18 3.23 14.67
N LEU A 78 2.84 2.07 14.68
CA LEU A 78 4.25 1.95 14.91
C LEU A 78 4.96 1.60 13.60
N VAL A 79 6.09 2.24 13.36
CA VAL A 79 7.00 1.95 12.25
C VAL A 79 8.30 1.44 12.86
N ASN A 80 8.69 0.20 12.53
CA ASN A 80 9.84 -0.49 13.11
C ASN A 80 9.83 -0.50 14.66
N GLY A 81 8.64 -0.63 15.26
CA GLY A 81 8.44 -0.61 16.71
C GLY A 81 8.38 0.78 17.35
N GLN A 82 8.62 1.86 16.60
CA GLN A 82 8.48 3.22 17.10
C GLN A 82 7.08 3.77 16.79
N LYS A 83 6.35 4.24 17.81
CA LYS A 83 5.03 4.87 17.64
C LYS A 83 5.16 6.23 16.94
N VAL A 84 4.63 6.35 15.73
CA VAL A 84 4.77 7.54 14.86
C VAL A 84 3.45 8.27 14.61
N ILE A 85 2.33 7.55 14.55
CA ILE A 85 0.99 8.12 14.43
C ILE A 85 0.21 7.66 15.66
N LYS A 86 -0.58 8.56 16.24
CA LYS A 86 -1.31 8.29 17.47
C LYS A 86 -2.80 8.56 17.33
N ASN A 87 -3.60 7.75 18.00
CA ASN A 87 -5.03 7.98 18.21
C ASN A 87 -5.81 8.30 16.92
N ILE A 88 -5.60 7.53 15.86
CA ILE A 88 -6.46 7.61 14.66
C ILE A 88 -7.71 6.76 14.91
N SER A 89 -8.87 7.36 14.71
CA SER A 89 -10.18 6.72 14.88
C SER A 89 -10.80 6.37 13.53
N PHE A 90 -11.83 5.51 13.54
CA PHE A 90 -12.60 5.16 12.35
C PHE A 90 -12.98 6.40 11.51
N LYS A 91 -12.81 6.28 10.18
CA LYS A 91 -12.97 7.31 9.14
C LYS A 91 -11.88 8.39 9.08
N GLN A 92 -10.90 8.39 9.97
CA GLN A 92 -9.83 9.40 9.97
C GLN A 92 -8.65 9.00 9.09
N PHE A 93 -8.03 10.02 8.51
CA PHE A 93 -6.71 9.93 7.88
C PHE A 93 -5.66 10.49 8.83
N SER A 94 -4.49 9.84 8.91
CA SER A 94 -3.33 10.42 9.56
C SER A 94 -2.70 11.53 8.72
N PRO A 95 -1.86 12.38 9.30
CA PRO A 95 -0.89 13.15 8.54
C PRO A 95 0.03 12.23 7.72
N TYR A 96 0.62 12.77 6.67
CA TYR A 96 1.67 12.08 5.93
C TYR A 96 2.95 11.97 6.77
N LEU A 97 3.50 10.77 6.80
CA LEU A 97 4.82 10.43 7.29
C LEU A 97 5.77 10.33 6.09
N SER A 98 6.91 11.03 6.17
CA SER A 98 7.97 10.88 5.18
C SER A 98 8.86 9.70 5.58
N LEU A 99 9.00 8.74 4.67
CA LEU A 99 9.92 7.62 4.77
C LEU A 99 10.81 7.60 3.55
N VAL A 100 11.99 7.01 3.67
CA VAL A 100 12.79 6.69 2.47
C VAL A 100 12.30 5.37 1.90
N GLN A 101 12.59 5.10 0.63
CA GLN A 101 12.39 3.79 0.03
C GLN A 101 13.01 2.68 0.91
N GLY A 102 12.27 1.59 1.12
CA GLY A 102 12.72 0.49 1.95
C GLY A 102 11.60 -0.44 2.39
N LYS A 103 11.90 -1.39 3.28
CA LYS A 103 10.90 -2.26 3.91
C LYS A 103 10.75 -1.87 5.37
N TYR A 104 9.52 -1.62 5.80
CA TYR A 104 9.21 -1.18 7.16
C TYR A 104 8.25 -2.16 7.80
N ARG A 105 8.49 -2.51 9.07
CA ARG A 105 7.48 -3.18 9.87
C ARG A 105 6.44 -2.14 10.28
N ILE A 106 5.20 -2.32 9.85
CA ILE A 106 4.05 -1.51 10.25
C ILE A 106 3.23 -2.31 11.24
N ASP A 107 3.11 -1.78 12.45
CA ASP A 107 2.28 -2.37 13.50
C ASP A 107 1.09 -1.45 13.79
N ILE A 108 -0.11 -2.01 13.90
CA ILE A 108 -1.33 -1.30 14.31
C ILE A 108 -1.70 -1.78 15.70
N VAL A 109 -1.73 -0.86 16.65
CA VAL A 109 -1.92 -1.16 18.08
C VAL A 109 -3.11 -0.35 18.59
N PRO A 110 -4.12 -0.96 19.22
CA PRO A 110 -5.19 -0.19 19.85
C PRO A 110 -4.65 0.78 20.90
N VAL A 111 -5.21 1.98 20.99
CA VAL A 111 -4.79 2.99 21.97
C VAL A 111 -4.89 2.42 23.38
N GLY A 112 -3.84 2.61 24.18
CA GLY A 112 -3.76 2.10 25.56
C GLY A 112 -3.29 0.65 25.69
N ASN A 113 -3.07 -0.05 24.57
CA ASN A 113 -2.50 -1.39 24.54
C ASN A 113 -1.03 -1.40 24.08
N GLU A 114 -0.37 -2.53 24.30
CA GLU A 114 1.01 -2.78 23.84
C GLU A 114 1.08 -3.82 22.72
N THR A 115 0.11 -4.72 22.65
CA THR A 115 0.07 -5.80 21.65
C THR A 115 -0.55 -5.33 20.34
N PRO A 116 0.12 -5.51 19.19
CA PRO A 116 -0.44 -5.18 17.89
C PRO A 116 -1.56 -6.15 17.48
N ILE A 117 -2.62 -5.59 16.90
CA ILE A 117 -3.70 -6.36 16.24
C ILE A 117 -3.39 -6.65 14.77
N PHE A 118 -2.38 -5.97 14.22
CA PHE A 118 -1.83 -6.22 12.89
C PHE A 118 -0.34 -5.89 12.90
N SER A 119 0.45 -6.71 12.22
CA SER A 119 1.87 -6.50 12.00
C SER A 119 2.27 -7.06 10.63
N ALA A 120 2.90 -6.25 9.80
CA ALA A 120 3.39 -6.68 8.50
C ALA A 120 4.64 -5.93 8.07
N LEU A 121 5.50 -6.58 7.27
CA LEU A 121 6.57 -5.91 6.53
C LEU A 121 5.99 -5.32 5.25
N VAL A 122 5.95 -3.99 5.16
CA VAL A 122 5.41 -3.25 4.02
C VAL A 122 6.57 -2.68 3.20
N PRO A 123 6.69 -3.05 1.91
CA PRO A 123 7.63 -2.39 1.01
C PRO A 123 7.11 -0.99 0.65
N ILE A 124 7.94 0.02 0.87
CA ILE A 124 7.70 1.41 0.51
C ILE A 124 8.58 1.75 -0.69
N MET A 125 7.94 2.08 -1.80
CA MET A 125 8.62 2.52 -3.02
C MET A 125 8.86 4.02 -2.94
N GLY A 126 10.06 4.46 -3.33
CA GLY A 126 10.37 5.88 -3.35
C GLY A 126 9.68 6.63 -4.49
N ASN A 127 9.64 7.96 -4.40
CA ASN A 127 8.95 8.89 -5.31
C ASN A 127 7.42 8.68 -5.43
N HIS A 128 6.81 8.05 -4.42
CA HIS A 128 5.38 7.84 -4.40
C HIS A 128 4.76 8.35 -3.09
N THR A 129 3.49 8.72 -3.21
CA THR A 129 2.63 9.10 -2.09
C THR A 129 1.51 8.08 -2.00
N TYR A 130 1.33 7.46 -0.83
CA TYR A 130 0.34 6.41 -0.61
C TYR A 130 -0.54 6.70 0.60
N THR A 131 -1.79 6.31 0.50
CA THR A 131 -2.66 6.07 1.64
C THR A 131 -2.76 4.57 1.86
N LEU A 132 -2.41 4.09 3.04
CA LEU A 132 -2.60 2.70 3.45
C LEU A 132 -3.92 2.62 4.23
N ALA A 133 -4.97 2.13 3.59
CA ALA A 133 -6.27 1.95 4.22
C ALA A 133 -6.29 0.67 5.07
N ALA A 134 -6.46 0.83 6.38
CA ALA A 134 -6.67 -0.27 7.31
C ALA A 134 -8.14 -0.71 7.22
N ILE A 135 -8.39 -1.85 6.57
CA ILE A 135 -9.73 -2.37 6.26
C ILE A 135 -9.99 -3.72 6.91
N ASN A 136 -11.25 -4.06 7.14
CA ASN A 136 -11.65 -5.38 7.60
C ASN A 136 -12.00 -6.29 6.42
N SER A 137 -11.28 -7.39 6.23
CA SER A 137 -11.64 -8.43 5.27
C SER A 137 -11.75 -9.76 6.01
N ASP A 138 -12.93 -10.36 6.00
CA ASP A 138 -13.20 -11.66 6.63
C ASP A 138 -12.82 -11.71 8.13
N ASN A 139 -13.11 -10.63 8.88
CA ASN A 139 -12.72 -10.45 10.28
C ASN A 139 -11.21 -10.34 10.54
N HIS A 140 -10.43 -10.08 9.50
CA HIS A 140 -9.00 -9.81 9.59
C HIS A 140 -8.66 -8.40 9.11
N LEU A 141 -7.84 -7.70 9.89
CA LEU A 141 -7.32 -6.39 9.51
C LEU A 141 -6.31 -6.55 8.36
N GLN A 142 -6.45 -5.74 7.31
CA GLN A 142 -5.54 -5.69 6.16
C GLN A 142 -5.20 -4.24 5.83
N LEU A 143 -4.02 -4.02 5.25
CA LEU A 143 -3.63 -2.74 4.67
C LEU A 143 -3.83 -2.77 3.16
N GLN A 144 -4.77 -1.99 2.66
CA GLN A 144 -5.02 -1.79 1.24
C GLN A 144 -4.30 -0.51 0.78
N PRO A 145 -3.26 -0.61 -0.05
CA PRO A 145 -2.57 0.57 -0.55
C PRO A 145 -3.41 1.30 -1.61
N ILE A 146 -3.43 2.62 -1.51
CA ILE A 146 -4.05 3.56 -2.44
C ILE A 146 -2.94 4.51 -2.90
N LEU A 147 -2.72 4.58 -4.22
CA LEU A 147 -1.76 5.52 -4.77
C LEU A 147 -2.36 6.93 -4.85
N ASP A 148 -1.73 7.91 -4.22
CA ASP A 148 -2.24 9.28 -4.15
C ASP A 148 -1.66 10.19 -5.23
N ASN A 149 -0.40 9.98 -5.63
CA ASN A 149 0.22 10.78 -6.68
C ASN A 149 -0.31 10.39 -8.06
N THR A 150 -1.06 11.29 -8.68
CA THR A 150 -1.47 11.17 -10.08
C THR A 150 -1.33 12.52 -10.75
N HIS A 151 -0.87 12.51 -12.00
CA HIS A 151 -0.79 13.73 -12.79
C HIS A 151 -2.21 14.25 -13.09
N LEU A 152 -2.48 15.52 -12.78
CA LEU A 152 -3.73 16.19 -13.11
C LEU A 152 -3.43 17.38 -14.04
N PRO A 153 -3.94 17.38 -15.28
CA PRO A 153 -3.84 18.55 -16.14
C PRO A 153 -4.59 19.75 -15.55
N ALA A 154 -4.07 20.95 -15.77
CA ALA A 154 -4.65 22.18 -15.24
C ALA A 154 -6.11 22.38 -15.73
N GLY A 155 -6.98 22.79 -14.82
CA GLY A 155 -8.41 23.06 -15.05
C GLY A 155 -9.31 21.83 -15.02
N GLN A 156 -8.77 20.63 -14.86
CA GLN A 156 -9.53 19.38 -14.81
C GLN A 156 -9.72 18.88 -13.38
N ALA A 157 -10.63 17.93 -13.19
CA ALA A 157 -10.78 17.19 -11.96
C ALA A 157 -10.82 15.68 -12.25
N LYS A 158 -10.46 14.87 -11.25
CA LYS A 158 -10.54 13.41 -11.34
C LYS A 158 -11.25 12.86 -10.12
N ILE A 159 -12.08 11.85 -10.32
CA ILE A 159 -12.72 11.10 -9.24
C ILE A 159 -12.36 9.62 -9.40
N ARG A 160 -12.26 8.90 -8.29
CA ARG A 160 -12.26 7.44 -8.26
C ARG A 160 -13.04 6.97 -7.05
N PHE A 161 -13.39 5.69 -7.05
CA PHE A 161 -14.13 5.08 -5.96
C PHE A 161 -13.32 3.94 -5.30
N ALA A 162 -13.49 3.79 -3.99
CA ALA A 162 -12.91 2.70 -3.22
C ALA A 162 -13.98 2.03 -2.34
N HIS A 163 -14.14 0.72 -2.49
CA HIS A 163 -15.13 -0.03 -1.72
C HIS A 163 -14.49 -0.70 -0.50
N PHE A 164 -14.68 -0.12 0.69
CA PHE A 164 -14.11 -0.64 1.94
C PHE A 164 -15.16 -1.07 2.98
N SER A 165 -16.45 -1.08 2.61
CA SER A 165 -17.50 -1.68 3.44
C SER A 165 -17.44 -3.22 3.38
N PRO A 166 -17.20 -3.93 4.50
CA PRO A 166 -16.94 -5.38 4.46
C PRO A 166 -18.16 -6.25 4.17
N ASP A 167 -19.36 -5.77 4.52
CA ASP A 167 -20.61 -6.54 4.39
C ASP A 167 -21.46 -6.10 3.18
N THR A 168 -21.02 -5.06 2.47
CA THR A 168 -21.74 -4.52 1.33
C THR A 168 -21.32 -5.30 0.09
N PRO A 169 -22.26 -5.92 -0.64
CA PRO A 169 -21.99 -6.58 -1.90
C PRO A 169 -21.50 -5.59 -2.97
N VAL A 170 -21.29 -6.10 -4.19
CA VAL A 170 -20.87 -5.31 -5.35
C VAL A 170 -21.78 -4.08 -5.54
N VAL A 171 -21.17 -2.91 -5.75
CA VAL A 171 -21.91 -1.64 -5.92
C VAL A 171 -21.68 -0.99 -7.27
N ASN A 172 -22.66 -0.21 -7.70
CA ASN A 172 -22.51 0.81 -8.74
C ASN A 172 -22.45 2.19 -8.11
N VAL A 173 -21.79 3.12 -8.79
CA VAL A 173 -21.66 4.52 -8.40
C VAL A 173 -22.08 5.38 -9.57
N ASP A 174 -23.12 6.18 -9.37
CA ASP A 174 -23.84 6.86 -10.45
C ASP A 174 -24.09 8.32 -10.07
N LEU A 175 -24.23 9.19 -11.08
CA LEU A 175 -24.89 10.48 -10.86
C LEU A 175 -26.39 10.22 -10.73
N LYS A 176 -27.03 10.87 -9.76
CA LYS A 176 -28.48 10.78 -9.60
C LYS A 176 -29.18 11.19 -10.89
N ASP A 177 -30.05 10.31 -11.40
CA ASP A 177 -30.77 10.47 -12.66
C ASP A 177 -29.88 10.74 -13.89
N GLY A 178 -28.60 10.32 -13.85
CA GLY A 178 -27.59 10.67 -14.85
C GLY A 178 -26.64 9.53 -15.21
N ASP A 179 -25.39 9.90 -15.51
CA ASP A 179 -24.38 8.99 -16.02
C ASP A 179 -23.87 7.99 -14.96
N HIS A 180 -23.57 6.78 -15.40
CA HIS A 180 -22.84 5.78 -14.63
C HIS A 180 -21.37 6.21 -14.48
N LEU A 181 -20.86 6.30 -13.26
CA LEU A 181 -19.46 6.67 -12.99
C LEU A 181 -18.57 5.44 -12.87
N PHE A 182 -18.99 4.46 -12.07
CA PHE A 182 -18.27 3.21 -11.84
C PHE A 182 -19.25 2.05 -11.66
N GLU A 183 -19.09 1.00 -12.46
CA GLU A 183 -19.95 -0.19 -12.40
C GLU A 183 -19.23 -1.37 -11.75
N ASN A 184 -20.01 -2.21 -11.07
CA ASN A 184 -19.58 -3.50 -10.53
C ASN A 184 -18.33 -3.42 -9.64
N VAL A 185 -18.25 -2.41 -8.76
CA VAL A 185 -17.10 -2.25 -7.87
C VAL A 185 -17.16 -3.27 -6.74
N LEU A 186 -16.19 -4.18 -6.72
CA LEU A 186 -16.06 -5.24 -5.72
C LEU A 186 -15.52 -4.71 -4.40
N PHE A 187 -15.80 -5.40 -3.30
CA PHE A 187 -15.13 -5.15 -2.03
C PHE A 187 -13.60 -5.19 -2.19
N LYS A 188 -12.90 -4.22 -1.58
CA LYS A 188 -11.45 -3.93 -1.67
C LYS A 188 -10.98 -3.31 -2.98
N GLN A 189 -11.83 -3.23 -3.99
CA GLN A 189 -11.47 -2.62 -5.25
C GLN A 189 -11.36 -1.10 -5.10
N ILE A 190 -10.33 -0.56 -5.73
CA ILE A 190 -10.14 0.87 -5.98
C ILE A 190 -10.20 1.02 -7.49
N THR A 191 -11.09 1.86 -7.99
CA THR A 191 -11.26 2.06 -9.43
C THR A 191 -10.10 2.88 -9.99
N ASP A 192 -9.94 2.82 -11.31
CA ASP A 192 -9.16 3.83 -12.02
C ASP A 192 -9.82 5.21 -11.88
N PHE A 193 -9.05 6.25 -12.16
CA PHE A 193 -9.57 7.62 -12.15
C PHE A 193 -10.42 7.88 -13.39
N LEU A 194 -11.64 8.37 -13.14
CA LEU A 194 -12.48 9.01 -14.13
C LEU A 194 -12.21 10.51 -14.14
N GLN A 195 -11.90 11.05 -15.31
CA GLN A 195 -11.79 12.49 -15.49
C GLN A 195 -13.19 13.10 -15.62
N VAL A 196 -13.44 14.17 -14.88
CA VAL A 196 -14.75 14.83 -14.83
C VAL A 196 -14.62 16.34 -14.99
N SER A 197 -15.70 16.97 -15.44
CA SER A 197 -15.79 18.43 -15.45
C SER A 197 -16.12 18.93 -14.03
N PRO A 198 -15.54 20.05 -13.58
CA PRO A 198 -15.95 20.70 -12.34
C PRO A 198 -17.45 21.04 -12.35
N GLY A 199 -18.10 20.91 -11.20
CA GLY A 199 -19.55 21.08 -11.07
C GLY A 199 -20.10 20.43 -9.81
N THR A 200 -21.40 20.56 -9.59
CA THR A 200 -22.09 19.97 -8.43
C THR A 200 -23.13 18.98 -8.89
N ALA A 201 -23.17 17.79 -8.28
CA ALA A 201 -24.17 16.77 -8.55
C ALA A 201 -24.43 15.91 -7.29
N ASP A 202 -25.55 15.20 -7.27
CA ASP A 202 -25.79 14.14 -6.28
C ASP A 202 -25.17 12.84 -6.81
N ILE A 203 -24.42 12.13 -5.96
CA ILE A 203 -23.87 10.81 -6.28
C ILE A 203 -24.68 9.75 -5.54
N GLU A 204 -25.10 8.70 -6.24
CA GLU A 204 -25.79 7.54 -5.66
C GLU A 204 -24.90 6.31 -5.73
N ILE A 205 -24.87 5.56 -4.63
CA ILE A 205 -24.21 4.27 -4.52
C ILE A 205 -25.30 3.23 -4.34
N SER A 206 -25.41 2.30 -5.29
CA SER A 206 -26.47 1.30 -5.34
C SER A 206 -25.91 -0.13 -5.42
N LEU A 207 -26.70 -1.12 -5.03
CA LEU A 207 -26.33 -2.52 -5.26
C LEU A 207 -26.31 -2.85 -6.75
N ALA A 208 -25.26 -3.52 -7.22
CA ALA A 208 -25.08 -3.81 -8.64
C ALA A 208 -26.12 -4.79 -9.22
N ASP A 209 -26.67 -5.69 -8.39
CA ASP A 209 -27.60 -6.74 -8.81
C ASP A 209 -29.04 -6.26 -8.98
N ASN A 210 -29.49 -5.32 -8.15
CA ASN A 210 -30.90 -4.91 -8.07
C ASN A 210 -31.11 -3.38 -8.06
N LYS A 211 -30.02 -2.59 -8.13
CA LYS A 211 -30.02 -1.12 -8.17
C LYS A 211 -30.66 -0.45 -6.95
N ASN A 212 -30.84 -1.16 -5.84
CA ASN A 212 -31.29 -0.55 -4.60
C ASN A 212 -30.23 0.45 -4.10
N VAL A 213 -30.64 1.72 -3.92
CA VAL A 213 -29.75 2.78 -3.45
C VAL A 213 -29.44 2.57 -1.97
N LEU A 214 -28.15 2.47 -1.64
CA LEU A 214 -27.65 2.28 -0.28
C LEU A 214 -27.27 3.61 0.38
N LEU A 215 -26.68 4.52 -0.40
CA LEU A 215 -26.17 5.80 0.07
C LEU A 215 -26.27 6.85 -1.03
N THR A 216 -26.67 8.06 -0.67
CA THR A 216 -26.63 9.25 -1.54
C THR A 216 -25.68 10.27 -0.92
N ILE A 217 -24.77 10.82 -1.72
CA ILE A 217 -23.91 11.96 -1.39
C ILE A 217 -24.52 13.20 -2.05
N PRO A 218 -25.32 13.99 -1.33
CA PRO A 218 -25.99 15.14 -1.92
C PRO A 218 -25.01 16.28 -2.19
N LYS A 219 -25.20 16.99 -3.29
CA LYS A 219 -24.46 18.21 -3.66
C LYS A 219 -22.95 18.03 -3.58
N PHE A 220 -22.44 16.89 -4.04
CA PHE A 220 -21.01 16.67 -4.17
C PHE A 220 -20.42 17.69 -5.16
N ASN A 221 -19.54 18.56 -4.64
CA ASN A 221 -18.94 19.64 -5.41
C ASN A 221 -17.54 19.24 -5.89
N VAL A 222 -17.40 19.09 -7.21
CA VAL A 222 -16.14 18.84 -7.89
C VAL A 222 -15.50 20.18 -8.26
N GLU A 223 -14.38 20.48 -7.63
CA GLU A 223 -13.61 21.69 -7.89
C GLU A 223 -12.54 21.45 -8.96
N PRO A 224 -12.19 22.48 -9.77
CA PRO A 224 -11.09 22.37 -10.72
C PRO A 224 -9.76 22.16 -9.98
N ASN A 225 -8.87 21.37 -10.58
CA ASN A 225 -7.54 21.03 -10.07
C ASN A 225 -7.54 20.16 -8.81
N VAL A 226 -8.60 19.40 -8.54
CA VAL A 226 -8.69 18.49 -7.39
C VAL A 226 -8.85 17.04 -7.82
N ILE A 227 -8.16 16.14 -7.12
CA ILE A 227 -8.33 14.69 -7.25
C ILE A 227 -9.13 14.18 -6.06
N TYR A 228 -10.23 13.48 -6.31
CA TYR A 228 -11.08 12.89 -5.29
C TYR A 228 -10.96 11.37 -5.27
N THR A 229 -10.83 10.80 -4.08
CA THR A 229 -11.08 9.39 -3.81
C THR A 229 -12.29 9.29 -2.89
N ILE A 230 -13.40 8.80 -3.42
CA ILE A 230 -14.63 8.56 -2.65
C ILE A 230 -14.56 7.13 -2.14
N SER A 231 -14.54 6.94 -0.83
CA SER A 231 -14.53 5.61 -0.22
C SER A 231 -15.84 5.34 0.48
N ILE A 232 -16.40 4.14 0.36
CA ILE A 232 -17.46 3.69 1.27
C ILE A 232 -16.88 2.84 2.40
N VAL A 233 -17.30 3.12 3.62
CA VAL A 233 -16.90 2.42 4.85
C VAL A 233 -18.11 2.17 5.74
N GLY A 234 -17.95 1.36 6.78
CA GLY A 234 -19.05 0.98 7.67
C GLY A 234 -19.76 -0.27 7.15
N TYR A 235 -21.06 -0.38 7.44
CA TYR A 235 -21.87 -1.55 7.15
C TYR A 235 -23.23 -1.20 6.56
N SER A 236 -23.66 -2.01 5.61
CA SER A 236 -25.02 -1.98 5.05
C SER A 236 -26.04 -2.63 5.99
N THR A 237 -25.65 -3.65 6.77
CA THR A 237 -26.59 -4.45 7.56
C THR A 237 -26.64 -4.09 9.05
N LYS A 238 -25.62 -3.41 9.58
CA LYS A 238 -25.44 -3.13 11.02
C LYS A 238 -24.76 -1.78 11.26
N ASP A 239 -24.46 -1.47 12.53
CA ASP A 239 -23.71 -0.27 12.89
C ASP A 239 -22.19 -0.53 12.93
N PRO A 240 -21.34 0.48 12.66
CA PRO A 240 -21.72 1.80 12.12
C PRO A 240 -22.24 1.69 10.69
N LYS A 241 -23.29 2.45 10.37
CA LYS A 241 -23.91 2.47 9.04
C LYS A 241 -22.94 2.90 7.94
N LEU A 242 -23.26 2.48 6.72
CA LEU A 242 -22.54 2.84 5.51
C LEU A 242 -22.41 4.36 5.38
N GLU A 243 -21.19 4.83 5.15
CA GLU A 243 -20.88 6.26 5.00
C GLU A 243 -19.82 6.45 3.92
N ALA A 244 -19.88 7.59 3.22
CA ALA A 244 -18.87 8.01 2.28
C ALA A 244 -17.80 8.85 3.00
N VAL A 245 -16.54 8.47 2.84
CA VAL A 245 -15.38 9.23 3.28
C VAL A 245 -14.64 9.72 2.05
N ILE A 246 -14.55 11.04 1.91
CA ILE A 246 -13.94 11.69 0.75
C ILE A 246 -12.52 12.10 1.12
N LEU A 247 -11.59 11.71 0.25
CA LEU A 247 -10.21 12.12 0.31
C LEU A 247 -9.88 13.01 -0.89
N THR A 248 -9.25 14.15 -0.62
CA THR A 248 -8.71 15.06 -1.64
C THR A 248 -7.19 15.02 -1.65
N ASN A 249 -6.62 15.01 -2.85
CA ASN A 249 -5.18 15.09 -3.11
C ASN A 249 -4.87 16.25 -4.06
#